data_AF-A0A7V2WVC4-F1
#
_entry.id   AF-A0A7V2WVC4-F1
#
_cell.length_a   1.000
_cell.length_b   1.000
_cell.length_c   1.000
_cell.angle_alpha   90.00
_cell.angle_beta   90.00
_cell.angle_gamma   90.00
#
_symmetry.space_group_name_H-M   'P 1'
#
loop_
_entity.id
_entity.type
_entity.pdbx_description
1 polymer ?
#
loop_
_entity_poly.entity_id
_entity_poly.type
_entity_poly.pdbx_seq_one_letter_code
_entity_poly.pdbx_strand_id
1 'polypeptide(L)'
;MFNKTSQRPLIVELMDISKQNEAILKFFISGVGNKVFSIGNTSSEVEAYIIDYDFPGAQARWDENYAVDNKPRIILSTDNPRSDNSVWVGKPLSSKKLIEAATAIKDILKKSPSTTSPTLDSDTNDLGSEIMPKRPDTKAFSLTSETMPPKKKPISRKVSTTTLVSPEQSTDAKTETTVGNNKDTSGQSRESESGLSHSGVGKLQSNQASKKEAINKSRTKEQIAQEVIRQEMRWKELCGDNNDTSTHQADEVRYVPENYFIGKLTGAVRLAKQSQQIVEVKAQPHSVYILPDKHQIFTALEIDNERFIQFSRDKIQQGEMNIHILSSIETGKLELQMSQQPEYIHSLESFLWTSSLLASKGRIPATMDIDKKTALKYWPSFARIEAFPYSMRIAALWHHSPDTLIQMATKLAIPQRYVFAFYNGADALGLVEHDPKKVKKQIKASPKKKGGGLMSRLFKRLLGGDSS
;
A
#
# COMPACT_ATOMS: atom_id res chain seq x y z
N MET A 1 9.06 -40.50 -12.58
CA MET A 1 8.84 -40.20 -14.01
C MET A 1 7.64 -39.27 -14.12
N PHE A 2 7.86 -37.97 -14.36
CA PHE A 2 6.75 -37.05 -14.67
C PHE A 2 6.51 -37.07 -16.18
N ASN A 3 5.30 -37.44 -16.57
CA ASN A 3 4.92 -37.59 -17.97
C ASN A 3 4.97 -36.21 -18.67
N LYS A 4 5.88 -36.08 -19.65
CA LYS A 4 6.04 -34.89 -20.50
C LYS A 4 4.98 -34.92 -21.59
N THR A 5 3.79 -34.40 -21.32
CA THR A 5 2.97 -33.79 -22.38
C THR A 5 3.14 -32.29 -22.27
N SER A 6 3.86 -31.72 -23.25
CA SER A 6 4.08 -30.29 -23.40
C SER A 6 2.76 -29.61 -23.74
N GLN A 7 1.92 -29.35 -22.73
CA GLN A 7 0.66 -28.60 -22.92
C GLN A 7 0.98 -27.13 -23.16
N ARG A 8 0.29 -26.52 -24.15
CA ARG A 8 0.44 -25.11 -24.50
C ARG A 8 0.23 -24.20 -23.27
N PRO A 9 0.96 -23.07 -23.15
CA PRO A 9 0.75 -22.12 -22.07
C PRO A 9 -0.71 -21.64 -22.02
N LEU A 10 -1.22 -21.38 -20.81
CA LEU A 10 -2.52 -20.74 -20.60
C LEU A 10 -2.40 -19.27 -20.98
N ILE A 11 -3.21 -18.81 -21.93
CA ILE A 11 -3.21 -17.41 -22.35
C ILE A 11 -4.03 -16.61 -21.34
N VAL A 12 -3.39 -15.68 -20.64
CA VAL A 12 -3.99 -14.90 -19.57
C VAL A 12 -3.92 -13.40 -19.83
N GLU A 13 -4.87 -12.67 -19.29
CA GLU A 13 -4.81 -11.21 -19.15
C GLU A 13 -4.73 -10.84 -17.66
N LEU A 14 -3.93 -9.82 -17.37
CA LEU A 14 -3.75 -9.30 -16.02
C LEU A 14 -4.72 -8.14 -15.82
N MET A 15 -5.70 -8.31 -14.96
CA MET A 15 -6.76 -7.33 -14.70
C MET A 15 -6.70 -6.82 -13.27
N ASP A 16 -7.10 -5.57 -13.08
CA ASP A 16 -7.28 -4.96 -11.75
C ASP A 16 -6.08 -5.20 -10.83
N ILE A 17 -4.90 -4.97 -11.36
CA ILE A 17 -3.64 -5.26 -10.70
C ILE A 17 -2.79 -4.00 -10.63
N SER A 18 -2.06 -3.83 -9.53
CA SER A 18 -1.10 -2.73 -9.43
C SER A 18 0.00 -2.89 -10.48
N LYS A 19 0.53 -1.78 -11.03
CA LYS A 19 1.67 -1.80 -11.98
C LYS A 19 2.84 -2.64 -11.47
N GLN A 20 3.04 -2.67 -10.15
CA GLN A 20 4.05 -3.48 -9.51
C GLN A 20 3.74 -4.98 -9.56
N ASN A 21 2.55 -5.41 -9.15
CA ASN A 21 2.17 -6.82 -9.20
C ASN A 21 2.08 -7.31 -10.65
N GLU A 22 1.67 -6.44 -11.56
CA GLU A 22 1.74 -6.66 -13.00
C GLU A 22 3.18 -6.94 -13.46
N ALA A 23 4.15 -6.11 -13.06
CA ALA A 23 5.56 -6.32 -13.39
C ALA A 23 6.10 -7.64 -12.81
N ILE A 24 5.72 -7.99 -11.58
CA ILE A 24 6.10 -9.26 -10.93
C ILE A 24 5.52 -10.46 -11.69
N LEU A 25 4.24 -10.42 -12.07
CA LEU A 25 3.60 -11.48 -12.83
C LEU A 25 4.15 -11.57 -14.25
N LYS A 26 4.35 -10.43 -14.94
CA LYS A 26 5.02 -10.38 -16.25
C LYS A 26 6.43 -10.97 -16.19
N PHE A 27 7.17 -10.69 -15.12
CA PHE A 27 8.48 -11.29 -14.86
C PHE A 27 8.39 -12.80 -14.65
N PHE A 28 7.43 -13.26 -13.85
CA PHE A 28 7.22 -14.68 -13.61
C PHE A 28 6.85 -15.40 -14.93
N ILE A 29 5.90 -14.85 -15.68
CA ILE A 29 5.40 -15.39 -16.95
C ILE A 29 6.52 -15.42 -18.01
N SER A 30 7.33 -14.37 -18.14
CA SER A 30 8.48 -14.37 -19.07
C SER A 30 9.63 -15.28 -18.62
N GLY A 31 9.72 -15.57 -17.32
CA GLY A 31 10.74 -16.44 -16.73
C GLY A 31 10.27 -17.88 -16.51
N VAL A 32 10.13 -18.29 -15.25
CA VAL A 32 9.85 -19.68 -14.84
C VAL A 32 8.44 -20.14 -15.24
N GLY A 33 7.51 -19.20 -15.43
CA GLY A 33 6.14 -19.44 -15.84
C GLY A 33 5.95 -19.56 -17.36
N ASN A 34 6.98 -19.38 -18.20
CA ASN A 34 6.81 -19.25 -19.66
C ASN A 34 6.30 -20.51 -20.38
N LYS A 35 6.44 -21.68 -19.76
CA LYS A 35 5.87 -22.94 -20.24
C LYS A 35 4.42 -23.15 -19.80
N VAL A 36 3.95 -22.34 -18.86
CA VAL A 36 2.67 -22.52 -18.16
C VAL A 36 1.70 -21.39 -18.49
N PHE A 37 2.19 -20.17 -18.67
CA PHE A 37 1.44 -18.95 -18.95
C PHE A 37 1.99 -18.21 -20.17
N SER A 38 1.12 -17.49 -20.87
CA SER A 38 1.45 -16.45 -21.85
C SER A 38 0.47 -15.29 -21.70
N ILE A 39 0.87 -14.08 -22.10
CA ILE A 39 0.01 -12.89 -22.01
C ILE A 39 -0.73 -12.71 -23.32
N GLY A 40 -2.05 -12.55 -23.23
CA GLY A 40 -2.89 -12.25 -24.39
C GLY A 40 -2.73 -10.81 -24.88
N ASN A 41 -2.74 -10.60 -26.18
CA ASN A 41 -2.72 -9.30 -26.87
C ASN A 41 -4.12 -8.81 -27.26
N THR A 42 -5.10 -9.72 -27.32
CA THR A 42 -6.49 -9.42 -27.69
C THR A 42 -7.47 -10.08 -26.73
N SER A 43 -8.69 -9.55 -26.57
CA SER A 43 -9.66 -10.16 -25.65
C SER A 43 -10.16 -11.54 -26.13
N SER A 44 -10.13 -11.81 -27.45
CA SER A 44 -10.58 -13.08 -28.03
C SER A 44 -9.60 -14.24 -27.82
N GLU A 45 -8.30 -13.98 -27.63
CA GLU A 45 -7.29 -15.04 -27.37
C GLU A 45 -7.13 -15.37 -25.88
N VAL A 46 -7.61 -14.50 -24.98
CA VAL A 46 -7.49 -14.69 -23.53
C VAL A 46 -8.40 -15.81 -23.07
N GLU A 47 -7.84 -16.78 -22.37
CA GLU A 47 -8.55 -17.96 -21.87
C GLU A 47 -8.93 -17.84 -20.39
N ALA A 48 -8.20 -17.02 -19.64
CA ALA A 48 -8.44 -16.78 -18.22
C ALA A 48 -7.91 -15.42 -17.76
N TYR A 49 -8.48 -14.88 -16.69
CA TYR A 49 -7.99 -13.64 -16.08
C TYR A 49 -7.18 -13.92 -14.82
N ILE A 50 -6.13 -13.13 -14.56
CA ILE A 50 -5.49 -13.06 -13.25
C ILE A 50 -5.84 -11.71 -12.63
N ILE A 51 -6.47 -11.76 -11.45
CA ILE A 51 -7.02 -10.59 -10.78
C ILE A 51 -6.42 -10.44 -9.39
N ASP A 52 -5.96 -9.24 -9.05
CA ASP A 52 -5.62 -8.87 -7.69
C ASP A 52 -6.87 -8.38 -6.96
N TYR A 53 -7.51 -9.28 -6.21
CA TYR A 53 -8.79 -9.02 -5.56
C TYR A 53 -8.69 -7.98 -4.43
N ASP A 54 -7.49 -7.74 -3.91
CA ASP A 54 -7.25 -6.75 -2.87
C ASP A 54 -6.92 -5.37 -3.47
N PHE A 55 -6.85 -5.26 -4.80
CA PHE A 55 -6.62 -3.99 -5.48
C PHE A 55 -7.86 -3.07 -5.36
N PRO A 56 -7.69 -1.75 -5.09
CA PRO A 56 -8.83 -0.84 -4.91
C PRO A 56 -9.85 -0.89 -6.05
N GLY A 57 -11.10 -1.18 -5.68
CA GLY A 57 -12.23 -1.31 -6.60
C GLY A 57 -12.27 -2.59 -7.43
N ALA A 58 -11.32 -3.53 -7.26
CA ALA A 58 -11.32 -4.80 -7.97
C ALA A 58 -12.53 -5.67 -7.62
N GLN A 59 -13.00 -5.63 -6.36
CA GLN A 59 -14.17 -6.41 -5.91
C GLN A 59 -15.46 -5.95 -6.59
N ALA A 60 -15.71 -4.64 -6.64
CA ALA A 60 -16.88 -4.09 -7.32
C ALA A 60 -16.86 -4.37 -8.83
N ARG A 61 -15.69 -4.23 -9.48
CA ARG A 61 -15.52 -4.54 -10.90
C ARG A 61 -15.54 -6.03 -11.19
N TRP A 62 -15.18 -6.87 -10.22
CA TRP A 62 -15.29 -8.31 -10.34
C TRP A 62 -16.75 -8.72 -10.55
N ASP A 63 -17.66 -8.22 -9.71
CA ASP A 63 -19.09 -8.56 -9.78
C ASP A 63 -19.72 -8.05 -11.09
N GLU A 64 -19.33 -6.87 -11.56
CA GLU A 64 -19.79 -6.31 -12.84
C GLU A 64 -19.23 -7.06 -14.06
N ASN A 65 -17.94 -7.43 -14.05
CA ASN A 65 -17.28 -8.08 -15.19
C ASN A 65 -17.46 -9.60 -15.21
N TYR A 66 -17.80 -10.26 -14.10
CA TYR A 66 -18.07 -11.70 -14.04
C TYR A 66 -19.23 -12.11 -14.95
N ALA A 67 -20.19 -11.22 -15.16
CA ALA A 67 -21.38 -11.46 -15.97
C ALA A 67 -21.14 -11.50 -17.50
N VAL A 68 -19.98 -11.05 -18.00
CA VAL A 68 -19.82 -10.70 -19.42
C VAL A 68 -19.28 -11.85 -20.29
N ASP A 69 -18.34 -12.67 -19.81
CA ASP A 69 -17.69 -13.68 -20.67
C ASP A 69 -17.51 -15.09 -20.05
N ASN A 70 -17.92 -15.28 -18.80
CA ASN A 70 -17.80 -16.55 -18.04
C ASN A 70 -16.42 -17.23 -18.16
N LYS A 71 -15.34 -16.48 -18.40
CA LYS A 71 -13.99 -17.05 -18.45
C LYS A 71 -13.49 -17.33 -17.05
N PRO A 72 -12.78 -18.45 -16.84
CA PRO A 72 -12.25 -18.82 -15.54
C PRO A 72 -11.17 -17.84 -15.06
N ARG A 73 -11.01 -17.74 -13.75
CA ARG A 73 -10.19 -16.67 -13.15
C ARG A 73 -9.25 -17.17 -12.06
N ILE A 74 -8.04 -16.65 -12.02
CA ILE A 74 -7.10 -16.82 -10.92
C ILE A 74 -7.19 -15.61 -10.00
N ILE A 75 -7.59 -15.82 -8.75
CA ILE A 75 -7.82 -14.75 -7.79
C ILE A 75 -6.63 -14.66 -6.84
N LEU A 76 -5.96 -13.51 -6.81
CA LEU A 76 -4.87 -13.22 -5.89
C LEU A 76 -5.41 -12.40 -4.72
N SER A 77 -5.48 -12.97 -3.52
CA SER A 77 -6.02 -12.26 -2.35
C SER A 77 -5.40 -12.75 -1.05
N THR A 78 -5.43 -11.92 0.00
CA THR A 78 -5.11 -12.35 1.38
C THR A 78 -6.18 -13.29 1.93
N ASP A 79 -7.44 -13.02 1.61
CA ASP A 79 -8.58 -13.82 2.03
C ASP A 79 -9.02 -14.74 0.90
N ASN A 80 -9.81 -15.79 1.20
CA ASN A 80 -10.34 -16.71 0.19
C ASN A 80 -11.76 -16.28 -0.19
N PRO A 81 -11.95 -15.47 -1.24
CA PRO A 81 -13.27 -15.24 -1.80
C PRO A 81 -13.70 -16.55 -2.46
N ARG A 82 -14.61 -17.29 -1.82
CA ARG A 82 -15.22 -18.46 -2.45
C ARG A 82 -16.05 -17.96 -3.64
N SER A 83 -15.60 -18.25 -4.84
CA SER A 83 -16.32 -17.92 -6.08
C SER A 83 -16.29 -19.07 -7.07
N ASP A 84 -17.38 -19.24 -7.80
CA ASP A 84 -17.50 -20.22 -8.87
C ASP A 84 -16.57 -19.86 -10.03
N ASN A 85 -16.23 -20.87 -10.85
CA ASN A 85 -15.38 -20.71 -12.05
C ASN A 85 -14.04 -19.99 -11.77
N SER A 86 -13.48 -20.17 -10.57
CA SER A 86 -12.28 -19.47 -10.13
C SER A 86 -11.35 -20.36 -9.31
N VAL A 87 -10.06 -19.98 -9.30
CA VAL A 87 -9.03 -20.60 -8.48
C VAL A 87 -8.37 -19.54 -7.62
N TRP A 88 -8.54 -19.67 -6.31
CA TRP A 88 -7.91 -18.78 -5.35
C TRP A 88 -6.43 -19.11 -5.11
N VAL A 89 -5.61 -18.07 -5.07
CA VAL A 89 -4.20 -18.11 -4.73
C VAL A 89 -3.94 -17.13 -3.58
N GLY A 90 -3.85 -17.68 -2.37
CA GLY A 90 -3.57 -16.91 -1.16
C GLY A 90 -2.18 -16.25 -1.17
N LYS A 91 -2.13 -14.95 -0.88
CA LYS A 91 -0.90 -14.17 -0.67
C LYS A 91 -0.21 -14.61 0.64
N PRO A 92 1.14 -14.64 0.69
CA PRO A 92 2.09 -14.25 -0.34
C PRO A 92 2.15 -15.25 -1.51
N LEU A 93 2.38 -14.72 -2.72
CA LEU A 93 2.43 -15.47 -3.96
C LEU A 93 3.70 -16.33 -4.05
N SER A 94 3.56 -17.53 -4.61
CA SER A 94 4.70 -18.41 -4.94
C SER A 94 4.49 -19.02 -6.31
N SER A 95 5.58 -19.31 -7.04
CA SER A 95 5.48 -19.96 -8.36
C SER A 95 4.78 -21.31 -8.29
N LYS A 96 4.97 -22.08 -7.22
CA LYS A 96 4.27 -23.36 -7.05
C LYS A 96 2.75 -23.15 -7.08
N LYS A 97 2.24 -22.23 -6.26
CA LYS A 97 0.81 -21.91 -6.21
C LYS A 97 0.26 -21.38 -7.54
N LEU A 98 1.02 -20.52 -8.25
CA LEU A 98 0.60 -20.00 -9.55
C LEU A 98 0.57 -21.09 -10.64
N ILE A 99 1.54 -22.01 -10.64
CA ILE A 99 1.58 -23.13 -11.59
C ILE A 99 0.44 -24.13 -11.31
N GLU A 100 0.19 -24.42 -10.03
CA GLU A 100 -0.96 -25.24 -9.60
C GLU A 100 -2.28 -24.58 -10.02
N ALA A 101 -2.41 -23.25 -9.87
CA ALA A 101 -3.58 -22.52 -10.30
C ALA A 101 -3.80 -22.58 -11.82
N ALA A 102 -2.75 -22.41 -12.63
CA ALA A 102 -2.86 -22.58 -14.08
C ALA A 102 -3.31 -24.00 -14.46
N THR A 103 -2.85 -25.01 -13.73
CA THR A 103 -3.26 -26.40 -13.97
C THR A 103 -4.73 -26.59 -13.67
N ALA A 104 -5.19 -26.08 -12.53
CA ALA A 104 -6.61 -26.12 -12.13
C ALA A 104 -7.51 -25.36 -13.12
N ILE A 105 -7.09 -24.20 -13.61
CA ILE A 105 -7.82 -23.44 -14.65
C ILE A 105 -7.91 -24.23 -15.96
N LYS A 106 -6.83 -24.87 -16.40
CA LYS A 106 -6.86 -25.73 -17.59
C LYS A 106 -7.83 -26.90 -17.43
N ASP A 107 -7.99 -27.44 -16.23
CA ASP A 107 -8.96 -28.49 -15.96
C ASP A 107 -10.40 -27.97 -15.91
N ILE A 108 -10.61 -26.74 -15.46
CA ILE A 108 -11.91 -26.05 -15.58
C ILE A 108 -12.27 -25.85 -17.06
N LEU A 109 -11.33 -25.34 -17.87
CA LEU A 109 -11.52 -25.13 -19.31
C LEU A 109 -11.84 -26.42 -20.08
N LYS A 110 -11.29 -27.57 -19.65
CA LYS A 110 -11.61 -28.89 -20.25
C LYS A 110 -12.98 -29.42 -19.86
N LYS A 111 -13.52 -28.99 -18.71
CA LYS A 111 -14.81 -29.44 -18.17
C LYS A 111 -15.97 -28.56 -18.62
N SER A 112 -15.71 -27.33 -19.05
CA SER A 112 -16.72 -26.53 -19.74
C SER A 112 -17.02 -27.15 -21.11
N PRO A 113 -18.28 -27.54 -21.39
CA PRO A 113 -18.65 -27.98 -22.73
C PRO A 113 -18.44 -26.81 -23.70
N SER A 114 -17.65 -27.03 -24.75
CA SER A 114 -17.45 -26.06 -25.82
C SER A 114 -18.81 -25.72 -26.44
N THR A 115 -19.23 -24.47 -26.32
CA THR A 115 -20.26 -23.89 -27.19
C THR A 115 -19.65 -23.75 -28.58
N THR A 116 -19.65 -24.84 -29.34
CA THR A 116 -19.55 -24.81 -30.79
C THR A 116 -20.73 -24.01 -31.33
N SER A 117 -20.43 -23.04 -32.19
CA SER A 117 -21.38 -22.23 -32.95
C SER A 117 -22.53 -23.07 -33.51
N PRO A 118 -23.80 -22.66 -33.34
CA PRO A 118 -24.90 -23.30 -34.05
C PRO A 118 -24.83 -22.83 -35.51
N THR A 119 -24.46 -23.75 -36.41
CA THR A 119 -24.93 -23.73 -37.78
C THR A 119 -26.45 -23.72 -37.75
N LEU A 120 -27.04 -22.67 -38.32
CA LEU A 120 -28.44 -22.62 -38.69
C LEU A 120 -28.68 -23.69 -39.74
N ASP A 121 -29.26 -24.82 -39.34
CA ASP A 121 -30.08 -25.63 -40.22
C ASP A 121 -31.45 -25.79 -39.56
N SER A 122 -32.43 -25.40 -40.35
CA SER A 122 -33.86 -25.63 -40.15
C SER A 122 -34.14 -27.12 -40.00
N ASP A 123 -34.96 -27.49 -39.02
CA ASP A 123 -36.26 -28.11 -39.30
C ASP A 123 -37.06 -28.38 -38.01
N THR A 124 -38.36 -28.51 -38.26
CA THR A 124 -39.56 -28.36 -37.45
C THR A 124 -39.91 -29.48 -36.47
N ASN A 125 -40.79 -29.13 -35.52
CA ASN A 125 -41.67 -29.98 -34.67
C ASN A 125 -40.96 -30.73 -33.52
N ASP A 126 -41.46 -30.82 -32.30
CA ASP A 126 -42.84 -31.13 -31.89
C ASP A 126 -43.08 -30.76 -30.40
N LEU A 127 -44.35 -30.62 -30.03
CA LEU A 127 -44.88 -30.31 -28.70
C LEU A 127 -44.64 -31.44 -27.68
N GLY A 128 -44.59 -31.12 -26.38
CA GLY A 128 -44.98 -32.08 -25.34
C GLY A 128 -44.47 -31.84 -23.92
N SER A 129 -45.35 -31.31 -23.08
CA SER A 129 -45.57 -31.63 -21.66
C SER A 129 -44.43 -31.50 -20.63
N GLU A 130 -44.65 -30.56 -19.69
CA GLU A 130 -44.78 -30.76 -18.23
C GLU A 130 -44.08 -31.97 -17.59
N ILE A 131 -43.32 -31.73 -16.52
CA ILE A 131 -43.38 -32.41 -15.20
C ILE A 131 -42.28 -31.83 -14.29
N MET A 132 -42.68 -31.16 -13.20
CA MET A 132 -41.85 -31.02 -11.98
C MET A 132 -41.70 -32.40 -11.33
N PRO A 133 -40.59 -32.71 -10.63
CA PRO A 133 -40.73 -32.74 -9.17
C PRO A 133 -39.49 -32.43 -8.33
N LYS A 134 -39.80 -31.85 -7.15
CA LYS A 134 -39.36 -32.21 -5.78
C LYS A 134 -37.90 -32.00 -5.34
N ARG A 135 -37.78 -31.03 -4.43
CA ARG A 135 -36.90 -30.96 -3.26
C ARG A 135 -36.88 -32.27 -2.46
N PRO A 136 -35.73 -32.60 -1.82
CA PRO A 136 -35.72 -33.34 -0.56
C PRO A 136 -35.32 -32.44 0.62
N ASP A 137 -36.10 -32.56 1.69
CA ASP A 137 -35.84 -32.09 3.05
C ASP A 137 -34.76 -32.94 3.76
N THR A 138 -34.43 -32.49 4.98
CA THR A 138 -33.71 -33.16 6.09
C THR A 138 -32.19 -32.98 6.12
N LYS A 139 -31.52 -32.67 7.25
CA LYS A 139 -31.87 -32.80 8.67
C LYS A 139 -31.00 -31.86 9.52
N ALA A 140 -31.60 -31.34 10.59
CA ALA A 140 -30.92 -30.66 11.68
C ALA A 140 -30.02 -31.62 12.48
N PHE A 141 -28.91 -31.10 13.00
CA PHE A 141 -28.15 -31.72 14.09
C PHE A 141 -27.78 -30.65 15.11
N SER A 142 -28.32 -30.79 16.33
CA SER A 142 -27.96 -30.04 17.53
C SER A 142 -27.25 -31.00 18.48
N LEU A 143 -26.14 -30.58 19.07
CA LEU A 143 -25.50 -31.07 20.31
C LEU A 143 -24.18 -30.29 20.46
N THR A 144 -23.69 -29.82 21.59
CA THR A 144 -24.16 -29.57 22.95
C THR A 144 -23.05 -28.72 23.58
N SER A 145 -23.46 -27.83 24.48
CA SER A 145 -22.61 -27.07 25.40
C SER A 145 -21.95 -27.98 26.44
N GLU A 146 -20.64 -27.80 26.66
CA GLU A 146 -19.98 -28.15 27.92
C GLU A 146 -19.33 -26.91 28.54
N THR A 147 -19.39 -26.86 29.86
CA THR A 147 -19.25 -25.68 30.70
C THR A 147 -18.15 -25.92 31.74
N MET A 148 -17.40 -24.84 32.04
CA MET A 148 -16.64 -24.54 33.30
C MET A 148 -15.25 -25.16 33.51
N PRO A 149 -14.39 -24.65 34.46
CA PRO A 149 -14.54 -23.48 35.35
C PRO A 149 -13.32 -22.50 35.41
N PRO A 150 -13.43 -21.41 36.21
CA PRO A 150 -12.51 -20.26 36.26
C PRO A 150 -11.58 -20.24 37.50
N LYS A 151 -10.56 -19.34 37.52
CA LYS A 151 -9.88 -18.67 38.69
C LYS A 151 -8.53 -18.07 38.19
N LYS A 152 -8.03 -16.88 38.54
CA LYS A 152 -8.12 -15.97 39.71
C LYS A 152 -7.74 -14.53 39.30
N LYS A 153 -8.32 -13.52 39.97
CA LYS A 153 -7.89 -12.10 40.01
C LYS A 153 -6.78 -11.89 41.11
N PRO A 154 -6.47 -10.65 41.57
CA PRO A 154 -5.36 -9.82 41.13
C PRO A 154 -4.34 -9.54 42.26
N ILE A 155 -3.14 -9.07 41.93
CA ILE A 155 -2.19 -8.54 42.93
C ILE A 155 -2.20 -7.02 42.86
N SER A 156 -2.75 -6.43 43.93
CA SER A 156 -2.56 -5.03 44.32
C SER A 156 -1.17 -4.86 44.93
N ARG A 157 -0.44 -3.82 44.54
CA ARG A 157 0.58 -3.21 45.43
C ARG A 157 0.86 -1.74 45.08
N LYS A 158 0.34 -0.90 45.98
CA LYS A 158 0.91 0.32 46.59
C LYS A 158 1.30 1.50 45.69
N VAL A 159 0.39 2.46 45.72
CA VAL A 159 0.60 3.92 45.73
C VAL A 159 1.71 4.30 46.71
N SER A 160 2.64 5.15 46.26
CA SER A 160 3.42 6.05 47.12
C SER A 160 3.13 7.49 46.72
N THR A 161 2.48 8.17 47.66
CA THR A 161 2.21 9.59 47.73
C THR A 161 3.52 10.36 47.87
N THR A 162 3.70 11.44 47.11
CA THR A 162 4.59 12.53 47.53
C THR A 162 3.94 13.85 47.14
N THR A 163 3.49 14.54 48.18
CA THR A 163 2.97 15.90 48.21
C THR A 163 4.14 16.88 48.30
N LEU A 164 3.85 18.15 48.02
CA LEU A 164 4.61 19.40 48.27
C LEU A 164 5.36 19.91 47.01
N VAL A 165 5.31 21.17 46.59
CA VAL A 165 4.74 22.41 47.12
C VAL A 165 4.78 23.43 45.96
N SER A 166 3.73 24.26 45.82
CA SER A 166 3.77 25.52 45.07
C SER A 166 4.31 26.65 45.96
N PRO A 167 4.91 27.69 45.36
CA PRO A 167 4.55 29.07 45.69
C PRO A 167 4.12 29.80 44.38
N GLU A 168 2.95 30.46 44.30
CA GLU A 168 2.67 31.83 44.79
C GLU A 168 3.84 32.81 44.57
N GLN A 169 3.70 34.03 44.05
CA GLN A 169 2.61 34.86 43.55
C GLN A 169 3.27 36.15 43.01
N SER A 170 2.47 36.99 42.34
CA SER A 170 2.61 38.46 42.21
C SER A 170 3.61 38.96 41.15
N THR A 171 3.40 40.04 40.39
CA THR A 171 2.50 41.20 40.49
C THR A 171 2.24 41.83 39.10
N ASP A 172 1.00 42.31 38.91
CA ASP A 172 0.57 43.61 38.36
C ASP A 172 1.39 44.34 37.27
N ALA A 173 0.70 44.76 36.20
CA ALA A 173 0.35 46.17 35.98
C ALA A 173 -0.62 46.38 34.79
N LYS A 174 -1.61 47.26 35.03
CA LYS A 174 -2.62 47.83 34.14
C LYS A 174 -2.06 48.99 33.30
N THR A 175 -2.61 49.19 32.09
CA THR A 175 -3.10 50.48 31.52
C THR A 175 -3.82 50.17 30.19
N GLU A 176 -5.15 50.28 30.12
CA GLU A 176 -5.97 51.45 29.74
C GLU A 176 -5.87 51.92 28.26
N THR A 177 -6.97 51.65 27.55
CA THR A 177 -7.84 52.61 26.83
C THR A 177 -7.25 53.49 25.72
N THR A 178 -7.72 53.31 24.48
CA THR A 178 -8.37 54.43 23.75
C THR A 178 -9.22 53.97 22.56
N VAL A 179 -10.41 54.56 22.51
CA VAL A 179 -11.40 54.59 21.42
C VAL A 179 -10.92 55.54 20.33
N GLY A 180 -11.23 55.25 19.06
CA GLY A 180 -11.06 56.20 17.96
C GLY A 180 -11.66 55.73 16.64
N ASN A 181 -12.89 56.19 16.36
CA ASN A 181 -13.55 56.16 15.05
C ASN A 181 -12.70 56.80 13.94
N ASN A 182 -12.75 56.27 12.71
CA ASN A 182 -13.41 56.96 11.59
C ASN A 182 -13.31 56.21 10.24
N LYS A 183 -14.50 56.08 9.63
CA LYS A 183 -14.91 56.44 8.25
C LYS A 183 -14.24 55.87 7.00
N ASP A 184 -15.17 55.39 6.16
CA ASP A 184 -15.33 55.63 4.72
C ASP A 184 -14.21 55.17 3.79
N THR A 185 -14.51 54.16 2.97
CA THR A 185 -14.78 54.44 1.55
C THR A 185 -15.43 53.26 0.82
N SER A 186 -16.42 53.65 0.04
CA SER A 186 -17.27 52.92 -0.90
C SER A 186 -16.52 52.17 -2.01
N GLY A 187 -17.09 51.04 -2.44
CA GLY A 187 -16.76 50.39 -3.71
C GLY A 187 -17.84 49.40 -4.12
N GLN A 188 -18.92 49.91 -4.71
CA GLN A 188 -20.01 49.13 -5.32
C GLN A 188 -19.50 48.25 -6.48
N SER A 189 -20.03 47.02 -6.60
CA SER A 189 -20.07 46.29 -7.86
C SER A 189 -21.31 45.39 -7.90
N ARG A 190 -22.35 45.96 -8.51
CA ARG A 190 -23.59 45.39 -9.05
C ARG A 190 -23.63 43.86 -9.24
N GLU A 191 -24.53 43.23 -8.50
CA GLU A 191 -25.22 42.00 -8.90
C GLU A 191 -26.25 42.34 -9.99
N SER A 192 -26.35 41.46 -10.99
CA SER A 192 -27.42 41.48 -11.99
C SER A 192 -28.10 40.13 -11.92
N GLU A 193 -29.25 40.07 -11.25
CA GLU A 193 -30.22 39.00 -11.41
C GLU A 193 -31.00 39.23 -12.70
N SER A 194 -31.11 38.18 -13.53
CA SER A 194 -32.26 38.00 -14.41
C SER A 194 -32.63 36.52 -14.42
N GLY A 195 -33.79 36.22 -13.84
CA GLY A 195 -34.44 34.93 -14.00
C GLY A 195 -35.12 34.84 -15.36
N LEU A 196 -35.30 33.62 -15.86
CA LEU A 196 -36.54 33.14 -16.47
C LEU A 196 -36.50 31.62 -16.68
N SER A 197 -37.72 31.08 -16.65
CA SER A 197 -38.16 29.74 -16.33
C SER A 197 -38.16 28.70 -17.46
N HIS A 198 -38.05 27.43 -17.04
CA HIS A 198 -38.73 26.20 -17.50
C HIS A 198 -38.96 25.93 -19.01
N SER A 199 -38.37 24.84 -19.51
CA SER A 199 -39.06 23.57 -19.82
C SER A 199 -38.22 22.74 -20.82
N GLY A 200 -38.16 21.41 -20.62
CA GLY A 200 -37.46 20.52 -21.55
C GLY A 200 -37.06 19.17 -20.96
N VAL A 201 -38.06 18.36 -20.59
CA VAL A 201 -37.91 16.94 -20.27
C VAL A 201 -37.66 16.17 -21.57
N GLY A 202 -36.55 15.42 -21.68
CA GLY A 202 -36.42 14.37 -22.70
C GLY A 202 -35.00 14.02 -23.13
N LYS A 203 -34.61 12.75 -22.88
CA LYS A 203 -33.48 11.99 -23.47
C LYS A 203 -32.06 12.35 -23.02
N LEU A 204 -31.68 11.82 -21.86
CA LEU A 204 -30.29 11.54 -21.49
C LEU A 204 -30.21 10.08 -21.03
N GLN A 205 -29.91 9.15 -21.94
CA GLN A 205 -29.37 7.82 -21.65
C GLN A 205 -29.02 7.13 -22.97
N SER A 206 -27.73 7.16 -23.35
CA SER A 206 -27.06 6.15 -24.20
C SER A 206 -25.63 6.50 -24.60
N ASN A 207 -25.15 7.75 -24.44
CA ASN A 207 -23.81 8.14 -24.95
C ASN A 207 -22.65 8.14 -23.96
N GLN A 208 -22.74 7.45 -22.81
CA GLN A 208 -21.65 7.40 -21.82
C GLN A 208 -20.85 6.08 -21.79
N ALA A 209 -21.34 5.01 -22.44
CA ALA A 209 -20.60 3.75 -22.54
C ALA A 209 -19.52 3.80 -23.63
N SER A 210 -19.82 4.41 -24.79
CA SER A 210 -18.92 4.49 -25.94
C SER A 210 -17.76 5.50 -25.79
N LYS A 211 -17.71 6.24 -24.67
CA LYS A 211 -16.65 7.22 -24.38
C LYS A 211 -15.60 6.70 -23.40
N LYS A 212 -15.84 5.58 -22.72
CA LYS A 212 -14.88 4.96 -21.78
C LYS A 212 -13.98 3.92 -22.44
N GLU A 213 -14.43 3.24 -23.49
CA GLU A 213 -13.57 2.34 -24.29
C GLU A 213 -12.54 3.07 -25.18
N ALA A 214 -12.70 4.38 -25.38
CA ALA A 214 -11.76 5.21 -26.14
C ALA A 214 -10.66 5.87 -25.29
N ILE A 215 -10.58 5.58 -23.98
CA ILE A 215 -9.61 6.23 -23.05
C ILE A 215 -8.26 5.49 -23.00
N ASN A 216 -8.12 4.31 -23.63
CA ASN A 216 -6.83 3.65 -23.80
C ASN A 216 -6.11 4.08 -25.10
N LYS A 217 -6.22 5.36 -25.46
CA LYS A 217 -5.56 5.96 -26.62
C LYS A 217 -4.07 6.20 -26.35
N SER A 218 -3.24 5.68 -27.25
CA SER A 218 -1.85 6.03 -27.54
C SER A 218 -1.39 7.35 -26.91
N ARG A 219 -0.66 7.29 -25.79
CA ARG A 219 0.02 8.45 -25.21
C ARG A 219 1.01 9.01 -26.22
N THR A 220 1.06 10.32 -26.39
CA THR A 220 2.04 10.95 -27.27
C THR A 220 3.45 10.80 -26.67
N LYS A 221 4.49 10.84 -27.51
CA LYS A 221 5.89 10.83 -27.05
C LYS A 221 6.16 11.94 -26.02
N GLU A 222 5.54 13.10 -26.23
CA GLU A 222 5.63 14.26 -25.35
C GLU A 222 5.04 13.99 -23.96
N GLN A 223 3.87 13.35 -23.88
CA GLN A 223 3.25 12.99 -22.60
C GLN A 223 4.08 11.95 -21.82
N ILE A 224 4.71 11.01 -22.52
CA ILE A 224 5.61 10.04 -21.90
C ILE A 224 6.86 10.76 -21.34
N ALA A 225 7.45 11.68 -22.11
CA ALA A 225 8.60 12.45 -21.67
C ALA A 225 8.28 13.30 -20.43
N GLN A 226 7.14 13.99 -20.42
CA GLN A 226 6.69 14.78 -19.28
C GLN A 226 6.45 13.93 -18.02
N GLU A 227 5.87 12.74 -18.16
CA GLU A 227 5.67 11.81 -17.05
C GLU A 227 7.01 11.29 -16.49
N VAL A 228 7.98 10.98 -17.36
CA VAL A 228 9.34 10.59 -16.94
C VAL A 228 10.00 11.72 -16.15
N ILE A 229 9.94 12.96 -16.65
CA ILE A 229 10.49 14.13 -15.95
C ILE A 229 9.81 14.32 -14.59
N ARG A 230 8.47 14.23 -14.54
CA ARG A 230 7.71 14.35 -13.30
C ARG A 230 8.10 13.27 -12.29
N GLN A 231 8.27 12.04 -12.75
CA GLN A 231 8.68 10.93 -11.92
C GLN A 231 10.10 11.10 -11.37
N GLU A 232 11.04 11.57 -12.20
CA GLU A 232 12.40 11.88 -11.75
C GLU A 232 12.43 13.01 -10.72
N MET A 233 11.61 14.05 -10.90
CA MET A 233 11.46 15.12 -9.92
C MET A 233 10.92 14.56 -8.59
N ARG A 234 9.89 13.70 -8.65
CA ARG A 234 9.37 13.03 -7.45
C ARG A 234 10.42 12.16 -6.76
N TRP A 235 11.32 11.50 -7.50
CA TRP A 235 12.41 10.74 -6.88
C TRP A 235 13.44 11.63 -6.20
N LYS A 236 13.77 12.78 -6.79
CA LYS A 236 14.62 13.79 -6.12
C LYS A 236 13.94 14.32 -4.86
N GLU A 237 12.61 14.47 -4.90
CA GLU A 237 11.87 14.91 -3.74
C GLU A 237 11.95 13.94 -2.55
N LEU A 238 11.84 12.64 -2.83
CA LEU A 238 11.85 11.57 -1.82
C LEU A 238 13.26 11.21 -1.36
N CYS A 239 14.21 11.15 -2.28
CA CYS A 239 15.54 10.59 -2.04
C CYS A 239 16.66 11.64 -2.05
N GLY A 240 16.34 12.91 -2.30
CA GLY A 240 17.32 13.97 -2.52
C GLY A 240 18.06 13.83 -3.86
N ASP A 241 18.97 14.77 -4.09
CA ASP A 241 19.82 14.87 -5.27
C ASP A 241 21.32 14.99 -4.93
N ASN A 242 21.67 14.92 -3.64
CA ASN A 242 23.04 14.96 -3.17
C ASN A 242 23.92 13.92 -3.87
N ASN A 243 25.16 14.31 -4.14
CA ASN A 243 26.19 13.44 -4.67
C ASN A 243 26.65 12.42 -3.62
N ASP A 244 27.25 11.34 -4.09
CA ASP A 244 27.92 10.39 -3.21
C ASP A 244 29.11 11.08 -2.54
N THR A 245 29.34 10.75 -1.27
CA THR A 245 30.44 11.30 -0.48
C THR A 245 31.21 10.16 0.17
N SER A 246 32.50 10.35 0.39
CA SER A 246 33.30 9.47 1.24
C SER A 246 33.26 9.89 2.72
N THR A 247 32.82 11.12 3.00
CA THR A 247 32.77 11.71 4.35
C THR A 247 31.34 11.78 4.87
N HIS A 248 30.94 10.76 5.61
CA HIS A 248 29.58 10.63 6.13
C HIS A 248 29.35 11.32 7.48
N GLN A 249 30.21 12.28 7.85
CA GLN A 249 30.09 13.07 9.07
C GLN A 249 29.52 14.48 8.81
N ALA A 250 29.50 14.93 7.55
CA ALA A 250 29.01 16.26 7.20
C ALA A 250 27.49 16.40 7.40
N ASP A 251 27.05 17.61 7.75
CA ASP A 251 25.65 17.98 7.92
C ASP A 251 24.82 17.78 6.64
N GLU A 252 25.46 17.80 5.47
CA GLU A 252 24.81 17.54 4.18
C GLU A 252 24.32 16.10 4.02
N VAL A 253 24.89 15.17 4.79
CA VAL A 253 24.64 13.73 4.71
C VAL A 253 23.88 13.24 5.94
N ARG A 254 23.86 14.01 7.02
CA ARG A 254 23.19 13.66 8.28
C ARG A 254 21.97 14.54 8.54
N TYR A 255 20.99 14.00 9.26
CA TYR A 255 19.86 14.77 9.79
C TYR A 255 19.44 14.23 11.14
N VAL A 256 18.75 15.04 11.94
CA VAL A 256 18.20 14.63 13.25
C VAL A 256 16.69 14.45 13.08
N PRO A 257 16.16 13.20 13.02
CA PRO A 257 14.74 12.95 12.76
C PRO A 257 13.78 13.68 13.72
N GLU A 258 14.20 13.88 14.97
CA GLU A 258 13.45 14.57 16.03
C GLU A 258 13.18 16.05 15.71
N ASN A 259 13.97 16.65 14.82
CA ASN A 259 13.78 18.02 14.35
C ASN A 259 12.74 18.12 13.23
N TYR A 260 12.11 17.02 12.82
CA TYR A 260 11.15 16.97 11.72
C TYR A 260 9.86 16.26 12.16
N PHE A 261 8.81 16.38 11.35
CA PHE A 261 7.52 15.74 11.60
C PHE A 261 7.63 14.22 11.89
N ILE A 262 8.50 13.52 11.16
CA ILE A 262 8.68 12.07 11.32
C ILE A 262 9.10 11.67 12.75
N GLY A 263 9.89 12.50 13.45
CA GLY A 263 10.30 12.22 14.83
C GLY A 263 9.11 12.23 15.81
N LYS A 264 8.19 13.18 15.65
CA LYS A 264 6.95 13.23 16.45
C LYS A 264 5.99 12.12 16.06
N LEU A 265 5.83 11.87 14.76
CA LEU A 265 4.95 10.84 14.23
C LEU A 265 5.34 9.44 14.71
N THR A 266 6.62 9.05 14.62
CA THR A 266 7.10 7.74 15.10
C THR A 266 6.89 7.57 16.61
N GLY A 267 7.11 8.65 17.39
CA GLY A 267 6.79 8.69 18.81
C GLY A 267 5.30 8.46 19.10
N ALA A 268 4.42 9.13 18.35
CA ALA A 268 2.97 8.98 18.47
C ALA A 268 2.47 7.59 18.07
N VAL A 269 3.04 6.99 17.01
CA VAL A 269 2.74 5.61 16.60
C VAL A 269 3.14 4.61 17.68
N ARG A 270 4.30 4.79 18.30
CA ARG A 270 4.72 3.96 19.43
C ARG A 270 3.75 4.11 20.61
N LEU A 271 3.34 5.34 20.92
CA LEU A 271 2.37 5.60 21.99
C LEU A 271 1.03 4.93 21.70
N ALA A 272 0.46 5.10 20.50
CA ALA A 272 -0.80 4.49 20.09
C ALA A 272 -0.76 2.96 20.18
N LYS A 273 0.35 2.35 19.78
CA LYS A 273 0.55 0.90 19.91
C LYS A 273 0.66 0.45 21.37
N GLN A 274 1.25 1.25 22.25
CA GLN A 274 1.39 0.88 23.67
C GLN A 274 0.09 1.08 24.46
N SER A 275 -0.65 2.16 24.17
CA SER A 275 -1.92 2.45 24.82
C SER A 275 -3.10 1.68 24.23
N GLN A 276 -2.98 1.21 22.98
CA GLN A 276 -4.11 0.67 22.19
C GLN A 276 -5.26 1.71 22.07
N GLN A 277 -4.89 2.99 21.92
CA GLN A 277 -5.82 4.09 21.79
C GLN A 277 -5.44 4.97 20.59
N ILE A 278 -6.43 5.69 20.05
CA ILE A 278 -6.18 6.68 19.01
C ILE A 278 -5.33 7.81 19.58
N VAL A 279 -4.27 8.17 18.86
CA VAL A 279 -3.36 9.26 19.23
C VAL A 279 -3.39 10.31 18.14
N GLU A 280 -3.55 11.57 18.54
CA GLU A 280 -3.47 12.72 17.67
C GLU A 280 -2.10 13.39 17.80
N VAL A 281 -1.48 13.68 16.65
CA VAL A 281 -0.41 14.67 16.53
C VAL A 281 -1.04 15.97 16.07
N LYS A 282 -1.15 16.93 17.00
CA LYS A 282 -1.63 18.30 16.73
C LYS A 282 -0.49 19.12 16.18
N ALA A 283 -0.61 19.59 14.94
CA ALA A 283 0.38 20.40 14.25
C ALA A 283 -0.36 21.50 13.46
N GLN A 284 -0.77 22.57 14.13
CA GLN A 284 -1.68 23.57 13.57
C GLN A 284 -1.22 24.08 12.18
N PRO A 285 -2.12 24.18 11.19
CA PRO A 285 -3.57 23.95 11.24
C PRO A 285 -4.00 22.48 11.05
N HIS A 286 -3.05 21.54 11.06
CA HIS A 286 -3.27 20.13 10.74
C HIS A 286 -3.37 19.25 12.00
N SER A 287 -4.17 18.20 11.91
CA SER A 287 -4.18 17.10 12.88
C SER A 287 -3.96 15.79 12.14
N VAL A 288 -3.15 14.92 12.74
CA VAL A 288 -2.88 13.57 12.23
C VAL A 288 -3.26 12.58 13.31
N TYR A 289 -4.29 11.78 13.05
CA TYR A 289 -4.78 10.77 13.98
C TYR A 289 -4.22 9.41 13.60
N ILE A 290 -3.56 8.73 14.53
CA ILE A 290 -3.05 7.37 14.39
C ILE A 290 -4.07 6.41 14.98
N LEU A 291 -4.56 5.48 14.15
CA LEU A 291 -5.49 4.44 14.54
C LEU A 291 -4.75 3.10 14.64
N PRO A 292 -4.32 2.69 15.85
CA PRO A 292 -3.43 1.55 16.02
C PRO A 292 -4.05 0.23 15.53
N ASP A 293 -5.32 -0.01 15.83
CA ASP A 293 -5.99 -1.28 15.53
C ASP A 293 -6.17 -1.50 14.03
N LYS A 294 -6.50 -0.42 13.30
CA LYS A 294 -6.75 -0.44 11.86
C LYS A 294 -5.47 -0.30 11.02
N HIS A 295 -4.33 -0.01 11.65
CA HIS A 295 -3.09 0.34 10.96
C HIS A 295 -3.29 1.48 9.93
N GLN A 296 -4.07 2.48 10.34
CA GLN A 296 -4.48 3.60 9.49
C GLN A 296 -4.11 4.93 10.14
N ILE A 297 -4.06 5.96 9.30
CA ILE A 297 -4.01 7.36 9.70
C ILE A 297 -5.24 8.06 9.14
N PHE A 298 -5.80 8.99 9.90
CA PHE A 298 -6.80 9.93 9.40
C PHE A 298 -6.24 11.35 9.47
N THR A 299 -6.21 12.06 8.34
CA THR A 299 -5.76 13.45 8.27
C THR A 299 -6.19 14.12 6.96
N ALA A 300 -6.42 15.43 7.01
CA ALA A 300 -6.65 16.23 5.80
C ALA A 300 -5.35 16.50 5.00
N LEU A 301 -4.19 16.03 5.48
CA LEU A 301 -2.92 16.10 4.77
C LEU A 301 -2.77 14.94 3.78
N GLU A 302 -3.07 15.21 2.50
CA GLU A 302 -2.87 14.24 1.43
C GLU A 302 -1.37 13.99 1.16
N ILE A 303 -0.96 12.73 1.11
CA ILE A 303 0.45 12.27 1.00
C ILE A 303 1.17 12.82 -0.26
N ASP A 304 0.42 13.07 -1.33
CA ASP A 304 0.99 13.50 -2.62
C ASP A 304 0.92 15.01 -2.84
N ASN A 305 0.40 15.78 -1.87
CA ASN A 305 0.22 17.22 -1.99
C ASN A 305 1.48 17.99 -1.54
N GLU A 306 1.78 19.10 -2.20
CA GLU A 306 2.87 20.03 -1.85
C GLU A 306 2.87 20.45 -0.38
N ARG A 307 1.68 20.65 0.23
CA ARG A 307 1.59 20.99 1.65
C ARG A 307 2.17 19.90 2.56
N PHE A 308 1.88 18.63 2.28
CA PHE A 308 2.44 17.51 3.04
C PHE A 308 3.93 17.34 2.77
N ILE A 309 4.36 17.57 1.54
CA ILE A 309 5.78 17.58 1.15
C ILE A 309 6.56 18.59 1.97
N GLN A 310 6.10 19.84 1.99
CA GLN A 310 6.71 20.93 2.75
C GLN A 310 6.66 20.63 4.26
N PHE A 311 5.50 20.25 4.78
CA PHE A 311 5.31 19.91 6.20
C PHE A 311 6.23 18.79 6.68
N SER A 312 6.50 17.79 5.84
CA SER A 312 7.43 16.70 6.18
C SER A 312 8.90 17.11 6.12
N ARG A 313 9.24 18.14 5.34
CA ARG A 313 10.61 18.61 5.07
C ARG A 313 11.07 19.71 6.00
N ASP A 314 10.15 20.50 6.52
CA ASP A 314 10.50 21.65 7.33
C ASP A 314 10.87 21.20 8.73
N LYS A 315 11.86 21.89 9.31
CA LYS A 315 12.23 21.66 10.70
C LYS A 315 11.12 22.20 11.60
N ILE A 316 10.80 21.44 12.63
CA ILE A 316 9.76 21.77 13.58
C ILE A 316 10.39 22.63 14.67
N GLN A 317 9.73 23.71 15.07
CA GLN A 317 10.17 24.49 16.23
C GLN A 317 9.69 23.81 17.51
N GLN A 318 10.38 24.09 18.63
CA GLN A 318 9.96 23.55 19.92
C GLN A 318 8.55 24.03 20.27
N GLY A 319 7.69 23.11 20.70
CA GLY A 319 6.31 23.41 21.12
C GLY A 319 5.26 23.46 20.01
N GLU A 320 5.66 23.45 18.73
CA GLU A 320 4.72 23.51 17.60
C GLU A 320 3.86 22.25 17.43
N MET A 321 4.30 21.12 18.00
CA MET A 321 3.60 19.85 17.91
C MET A 321 3.37 19.19 19.24
N ASN A 322 2.10 18.85 19.48
CA ASN A 322 1.64 18.18 20.69
C ASN A 322 1.06 16.81 20.36
N ILE A 323 1.31 15.84 21.24
CA ILE A 323 0.76 14.49 21.13
C ILE A 323 -0.33 14.35 22.18
N HIS A 324 -1.53 13.95 21.76
CA HIS A 324 -2.71 13.79 22.60
C HIS A 324 -3.32 12.41 22.41
N ILE A 325 -3.60 11.69 23.50
CA ILE A 325 -4.36 10.44 23.44
C ILE A 325 -5.84 10.79 23.53
N LEU A 326 -6.64 10.35 22.55
CA LEU A 326 -8.07 10.68 22.52
C LEU A 326 -8.83 9.99 23.64
N SER A 327 -9.74 10.73 24.27
CA SER A 327 -10.78 10.20 25.14
C SER A 327 -11.84 9.44 24.34
N SER A 328 -12.70 8.68 25.03
CA SER A 328 -13.82 7.96 24.39
C SER A 328 -14.79 8.90 23.65
N ILE A 329 -15.01 10.11 24.18
CA ILE A 329 -15.89 11.11 23.56
C ILE A 329 -15.27 11.65 22.27
N GLU A 330 -13.98 11.98 22.29
CA GLU A 330 -13.25 12.44 21.10
C GLU A 330 -13.16 11.34 20.03
N THR A 331 -12.95 10.09 20.46
CA THR A 331 -12.92 8.92 19.58
C THR A 331 -14.25 8.77 18.82
N GLY A 332 -15.39 8.82 19.52
CA GLY A 332 -16.70 8.71 18.86
C GLY A 332 -16.98 9.84 17.86
N LYS A 333 -16.52 11.07 18.14
CA LYS A 333 -16.60 12.20 17.20
C LYS A 333 -15.74 11.98 15.96
N LEU A 334 -14.51 11.50 16.16
CA LEU A 334 -13.58 11.20 15.07
C LEU A 334 -14.13 10.09 14.17
N GLU A 335 -14.69 9.03 14.73
CA GLU A 335 -15.29 7.93 13.97
C GLU A 335 -16.44 8.40 13.07
N LEU A 336 -17.28 9.31 13.57
CA LEU A 336 -18.33 9.93 12.76
C LEU A 336 -17.73 10.74 11.61
N GLN A 337 -16.70 11.56 11.87
CA GLN A 337 -16.05 12.35 10.83
C GLN A 337 -15.39 11.45 9.76
N MET A 338 -14.71 10.38 10.18
CA MET A 338 -14.10 9.41 9.26
C MET A 338 -15.12 8.72 8.36
N SER A 339 -16.32 8.42 8.88
CA SER A 339 -17.40 7.83 8.08
C SER A 339 -17.90 8.76 6.97
N GLN A 340 -17.76 10.07 7.17
CA GLN A 340 -18.15 11.11 6.21
C GLN A 340 -17.04 11.46 5.23
N GLN A 341 -15.77 11.20 5.59
CA GLN A 341 -14.58 11.59 4.83
C GLN A 341 -13.58 10.44 4.66
N PRO A 342 -13.99 9.31 4.05
CA PRO A 342 -13.11 8.14 3.88
C PRO A 342 -11.85 8.43 3.04
N GLU A 343 -11.85 9.47 2.20
CA GLU A 343 -10.72 9.91 1.37
C GLU A 343 -9.50 10.40 2.18
N TYR A 344 -9.72 10.85 3.42
CA TYR A 344 -8.66 11.29 4.34
C TYR A 344 -8.07 10.15 5.18
N ILE A 345 -8.46 8.91 4.89
CA ILE A 345 -7.91 7.71 5.51
C ILE A 345 -6.74 7.22 4.67
N HIS A 346 -5.57 7.15 5.30
CA HIS A 346 -4.34 6.67 4.70
C HIS A 346 -3.85 5.41 5.42
N SER A 347 -3.06 4.61 4.70
CA SER A 347 -2.29 3.52 5.31
C SER A 347 -1.21 4.11 6.21
N LEU A 348 -1.10 3.58 7.44
CA LEU A 348 -0.05 3.98 8.38
C LEU A 348 1.35 3.76 7.78
N GLU A 349 1.52 2.66 7.04
CA GLU A 349 2.81 2.33 6.42
C GLU A 349 3.20 3.35 5.35
N SER A 350 2.26 3.71 4.47
CA SER A 350 2.51 4.65 3.38
C SER A 350 2.89 6.02 3.92
N PHE A 351 2.16 6.48 4.94
CA PHE A 351 2.34 7.79 5.54
C PHE A 351 3.68 7.89 6.28
N LEU A 352 4.03 6.88 7.10
CA LEU A 352 5.34 6.82 7.77
C LEU A 352 6.49 6.75 6.77
N TRP A 353 6.36 5.91 5.75
CA TRP A 353 7.36 5.74 4.71
C TRP A 353 7.64 7.07 3.99
N THR A 354 6.61 7.69 3.42
CA THR A 354 6.76 8.91 2.65
C THR A 354 7.22 10.09 3.52
N SER A 355 6.68 10.27 4.73
CA SER A 355 7.19 11.29 5.67
C SER A 355 8.68 11.09 5.99
N SER A 356 9.13 9.86 6.17
CA SER A 356 10.53 9.56 6.45
C SER A 356 11.44 9.84 5.25
N LEU A 357 11.00 9.52 4.04
CA LEU A 357 11.74 9.83 2.82
C LEU A 357 11.88 11.35 2.65
N LEU A 358 10.76 12.07 2.69
CA LEU A 358 10.72 13.52 2.51
C LEU A 358 11.54 14.28 3.55
N ALA A 359 11.48 13.88 4.82
CA ALA A 359 12.29 14.50 5.88
C ALA A 359 13.78 14.25 5.68
N SER A 360 14.16 13.02 5.33
CA SER A 360 15.57 12.65 5.19
C SER A 360 16.20 13.20 3.91
N LYS A 361 15.47 13.26 2.79
CA LYS A 361 16.02 13.58 1.46
C LYS A 361 17.28 12.76 1.13
N GLY A 362 17.26 11.47 1.48
CA GLY A 362 18.41 10.59 1.30
C GLY A 362 19.61 10.89 2.20
N ARG A 363 19.43 11.62 3.30
CA ARG A 363 20.40 11.73 4.41
C ARG A 363 20.21 10.59 5.40
N ILE A 364 21.20 10.30 6.24
CA ILE A 364 21.10 9.29 7.31
C ILE A 364 20.85 9.96 8.67
N PRO A 365 20.18 9.27 9.63
CA PRO A 365 20.01 9.82 10.97
C PRO A 365 21.36 10.05 11.64
N ALA A 366 21.51 11.17 12.37
CA ALA A 366 22.76 11.54 13.00
C ALA A 366 23.24 10.50 14.02
N THR A 367 22.30 9.79 14.64
CA THR A 367 22.53 8.70 15.61
C THR A 367 22.94 7.37 14.95
N MET A 368 22.77 7.22 13.63
CA MET A 368 23.11 5.99 12.92
C MET A 368 24.63 5.87 12.74
N ASP A 369 25.16 4.75 13.22
CA ASP A 369 26.55 4.35 13.01
C ASP A 369 26.69 3.68 11.64
N ILE A 370 27.30 4.38 10.71
CA ILE A 370 27.35 3.97 9.30
C ILE A 370 28.28 2.77 9.06
N ASP A 371 29.23 2.53 9.97
CA ASP A 371 30.19 1.44 9.87
C ASP A 371 29.62 0.12 10.43
N LYS A 372 28.47 0.19 11.10
CA LYS A 372 27.77 -1.00 11.58
C LYS A 372 26.93 -1.63 10.48
N LYS A 373 27.05 -2.96 10.41
CA LYS A 373 26.15 -3.77 9.58
C LYS A 373 24.77 -3.81 10.19
N THR A 374 23.76 -3.62 9.36
CA THR A 374 22.35 -3.74 9.71
C THR A 374 21.72 -4.84 8.87
N ALA A 375 20.57 -5.35 9.31
CA ALA A 375 19.82 -6.33 8.56
C ALA A 375 18.37 -5.91 8.39
N LEU A 376 17.74 -6.38 7.31
CA LEU A 376 16.30 -6.26 7.12
C LEU A 376 15.59 -7.46 7.74
N LYS A 377 14.68 -7.22 8.69
CA LYS A 377 13.84 -8.25 9.33
C LYS A 377 12.89 -8.86 8.30
N TYR A 378 12.17 -7.99 7.60
CA TYR A 378 11.18 -8.32 6.57
C TYR A 378 11.21 -7.28 5.45
N TRP A 379 10.83 -7.68 4.25
CA TRP A 379 10.65 -6.73 3.16
C TRP A 379 9.49 -5.78 3.45
N PRO A 380 9.60 -4.50 3.06
CA PRO A 380 8.44 -3.63 3.09
C PRO A 380 7.37 -4.14 2.12
N SER A 381 6.10 -3.88 2.45
CA SER A 381 4.98 -4.17 1.55
C SER A 381 4.99 -3.16 0.40
N PHE A 382 5.78 -3.42 -0.64
CA PHE A 382 5.98 -2.48 -1.74
C PHE A 382 4.67 -2.03 -2.43
N ALA A 383 3.62 -2.85 -2.42
CA ALA A 383 2.31 -2.45 -2.94
C ALA A 383 1.63 -1.33 -2.13
N ARG A 384 2.10 -1.08 -0.91
CA ARG A 384 1.56 -0.07 0.03
C ARG A 384 2.49 1.12 0.21
N ILE A 385 3.71 1.12 -0.30
CA ILE A 385 4.67 2.21 -0.09
C ILE A 385 5.07 2.85 -1.40
N GLU A 386 5.46 4.12 -1.34
CA GLU A 386 5.85 4.86 -2.52
C GLU A 386 7.16 4.33 -3.11
N ALA A 387 7.14 4.04 -4.41
CA ALA A 387 8.26 3.44 -5.11
C ALA A 387 9.24 4.49 -5.63
N PHE A 388 10.53 4.22 -5.44
CA PHE A 388 11.63 4.97 -6.04
C PHE A 388 12.66 3.98 -6.62
N PRO A 389 13.64 4.46 -7.42
CA PRO A 389 14.60 3.62 -8.11
C PRO A 389 15.33 2.67 -7.17
N TYR A 390 15.58 1.45 -7.65
CA TYR A 390 16.38 0.44 -6.95
C TYR A 390 15.82 -0.07 -5.61
N SER A 391 14.72 0.45 -5.09
CA SER A 391 14.12 0.07 -3.81
C SER A 391 13.98 -1.46 -3.62
N MET A 392 13.50 -2.17 -4.64
CA MET A 392 13.44 -3.65 -4.64
C MET A 392 14.83 -4.31 -4.65
N ARG A 393 15.80 -3.77 -5.39
CA ARG A 393 17.18 -4.28 -5.44
C ARG A 393 17.87 -4.11 -4.08
N ILE A 394 17.61 -2.98 -3.41
CA ILE A 394 18.11 -2.68 -2.06
C ILE A 394 17.53 -3.68 -1.06
N ALA A 395 16.20 -3.83 -1.00
CA ALA A 395 15.56 -4.82 -0.14
C ALA A 395 16.10 -6.24 -0.40
N ALA A 396 16.31 -6.54 -1.68
CA ALA A 396 16.81 -7.83 -2.10
C ALA A 396 18.23 -8.12 -1.61
N LEU A 397 19.16 -7.19 -1.82
CA LEU A 397 20.53 -7.33 -1.34
C LEU A 397 20.56 -7.39 0.19
N TRP A 398 19.88 -6.46 0.84
CA TRP A 398 19.96 -6.27 2.29
C TRP A 398 19.39 -7.45 3.07
N HIS A 399 18.29 -8.03 2.58
CA HIS A 399 17.71 -9.23 3.20
C HIS A 399 18.61 -10.46 3.04
N HIS A 400 19.28 -10.60 1.88
CA HIS A 400 20.14 -11.74 1.61
C HIS A 400 21.49 -11.66 2.33
N SER A 401 22.11 -10.47 2.30
CA SER A 401 23.41 -10.18 2.87
C SER A 401 23.36 -8.90 3.69
N PRO A 402 23.13 -9.01 5.03
CA PRO A 402 23.26 -7.88 5.93
C PRO A 402 24.63 -7.22 5.79
N ASP A 403 24.65 -5.90 5.66
CA ASP A 403 25.87 -5.13 5.43
C ASP A 403 25.75 -3.69 5.94
N THR A 404 26.82 -2.91 5.78
CA THR A 404 26.76 -1.46 5.98
C THR A 404 26.05 -0.79 4.81
N LEU A 405 25.42 0.37 5.05
CA LEU A 405 24.67 1.08 4.01
C LEU A 405 25.55 1.46 2.81
N ILE A 406 26.80 1.85 3.07
CA ILE A 406 27.78 2.16 2.03
C ILE A 406 28.10 0.95 1.17
N GLN A 407 28.38 -0.19 1.80
CA GLN A 407 28.71 -1.41 1.06
C GLN A 407 27.52 -1.89 0.21
N MET A 408 26.28 -1.65 0.64
CA MET A 408 25.11 -1.93 -0.19
C MET A 408 25.04 -1.04 -1.43
N ALA A 409 25.30 0.27 -1.28
CA ALA A 409 25.33 1.20 -2.42
C ALA A 409 26.43 0.80 -3.42
N THR A 410 27.63 0.50 -2.92
CA THR A 410 28.77 0.04 -3.74
C THR A 410 28.44 -1.25 -4.48
N LYS A 411 27.90 -2.27 -3.80
CA LYS A 411 27.57 -3.57 -4.42
C LYS A 411 26.49 -3.47 -5.48
N LEU A 412 25.54 -2.55 -5.32
CA LEU A 412 24.46 -2.34 -6.29
C LEU A 412 24.87 -1.42 -7.43
N ALA A 413 26.00 -0.71 -7.30
CA ALA A 413 26.44 0.36 -8.18
C ALA A 413 25.35 1.43 -8.36
N ILE A 414 24.80 1.91 -7.25
CA ILE A 414 23.75 2.96 -7.23
C ILE A 414 24.16 4.10 -6.29
N PRO A 415 23.63 5.32 -6.50
CA PRO A 415 23.87 6.44 -5.58
C PRO A 415 23.46 6.11 -4.13
N GLN A 416 24.30 6.49 -3.18
CA GLN A 416 24.13 6.20 -1.76
C GLN A 416 22.81 6.71 -1.20
N ARG A 417 22.33 7.84 -1.73
CA ARG A 417 21.08 8.50 -1.31
C ARG A 417 19.86 7.59 -1.42
N TYR A 418 19.83 6.68 -2.40
CA TYR A 418 18.74 5.71 -2.52
C TYR A 418 18.78 4.64 -1.43
N VAL A 419 19.98 4.21 -1.02
CA VAL A 419 20.15 3.29 0.09
C VAL A 419 19.79 3.95 1.41
N PHE A 420 20.20 5.20 1.61
CA PHE A 420 19.88 5.97 2.81
C PHE A 420 18.37 6.24 2.91
N ALA A 421 17.74 6.66 1.82
CA ALA A 421 16.29 6.79 1.70
C ALA A 421 15.58 5.47 2.08
N PHE A 422 16.00 4.34 1.48
CA PHE A 422 15.43 3.03 1.79
C PHE A 422 15.60 2.67 3.28
N TYR A 423 16.79 2.92 3.85
CA TYR A 423 17.06 2.69 5.27
C TYR A 423 16.09 3.47 6.15
N ASN A 424 15.92 4.78 5.92
CA ASN A 424 15.03 5.62 6.74
C ASN A 424 13.58 5.13 6.68
N GLY A 425 13.06 4.87 5.48
CA GLY A 425 11.71 4.34 5.33
C GLY A 425 11.54 2.99 6.02
N ALA A 426 12.49 2.07 5.87
CA ALA A 426 12.44 0.77 6.52
C ALA A 426 12.55 0.87 8.06
N ASP A 427 13.39 1.78 8.56
CA ASP A 427 13.59 2.00 9.99
C ASP A 427 12.36 2.63 10.66
N ALA A 428 11.73 3.62 10.01
CA ALA A 428 10.48 4.22 10.45
C ALA A 428 9.33 3.20 10.57
N LEU A 429 9.34 2.16 9.73
CA LEU A 429 8.41 1.03 9.79
C LEU A 429 8.84 -0.07 10.78
N GLY A 430 9.99 0.07 11.44
CA GLY A 430 10.53 -0.92 12.37
C GLY A 430 11.07 -2.20 11.71
N LEU A 431 11.32 -2.16 10.40
CA LEU A 431 11.76 -3.31 9.60
C LEU A 431 13.27 -3.58 9.70
N VAL A 432 14.04 -2.64 10.26
CA VAL A 432 15.50 -2.78 10.43
C VAL A 432 15.81 -3.49 11.75
N GLU A 433 16.78 -4.40 11.72
CA GLU A 433 17.37 -5.04 12.90
C GLU A 433 18.68 -4.34 13.27
N HIS A 434 18.71 -3.83 14.50
CA HIS A 434 19.82 -3.10 15.08
C HIS A 434 20.59 -3.92 16.11
N ASP A 435 20.04 -5.04 16.61
CA ASP A 435 20.73 -5.90 17.57
C ASP A 435 21.91 -6.62 16.88
N PRO A 436 23.17 -6.31 17.25
CA PRO A 436 24.34 -6.90 16.61
C PRO A 436 24.37 -8.43 16.72
N LYS A 437 23.78 -9.02 17.76
CA LYS A 437 23.73 -10.48 17.93
C LYS A 437 22.77 -11.10 16.91
N LYS A 438 21.61 -10.48 16.68
CA LYS A 438 20.63 -10.95 15.69
C LYS A 438 21.12 -10.73 14.26
N VAL A 439 21.74 -9.58 13.99
CA VAL A 439 22.40 -9.32 12.69
C VAL A 439 23.48 -10.39 12.43
N LYS A 440 24.36 -10.67 13.39
CA LYS A 440 25.37 -11.75 13.28
C LYS A 440 24.72 -13.13 13.04
N LYS A 441 23.61 -13.43 13.71
CA LYS A 441 22.86 -14.69 13.49
C LYS A 441 22.31 -14.76 12.07
N GLN A 442 21.76 -13.67 11.55
CA GLN A 442 21.22 -13.60 10.18
C GLN A 442 22.35 -13.75 9.13
N ILE A 443 23.49 -13.10 9.34
CA ILE A 443 24.70 -13.29 8.50
C ILE A 443 25.16 -14.76 8.50
N LYS A 444 25.13 -15.43 9.66
CA LYS A 444 25.49 -16.86 9.77
C LYS A 444 24.44 -17.79 9.14
N ALA A 445 23.17 -17.38 9.14
CA ALA A 445 22.06 -18.12 8.58
C ALA A 445 21.90 -17.93 7.06
N SER A 446 22.50 -16.88 6.49
CA SER A 446 22.63 -16.70 5.03
C SER A 446 23.16 -18.00 4.41
N PRO A 447 22.41 -18.67 3.51
CA PRO A 447 22.73 -20.02 3.11
C PRO A 447 24.09 -20.07 2.39
N LYS A 448 25.02 -20.89 2.91
CA LYS A 448 26.18 -21.34 2.13
C LYS A 448 25.67 -22.01 0.86
N LYS A 449 26.03 -21.44 -0.30
CA LYS A 449 25.76 -21.91 -1.67
C LYS A 449 25.27 -23.37 -1.75
N LYS A 450 23.94 -23.59 -1.70
CA LYS A 450 23.30 -24.83 -2.14
C LYS A 450 21.99 -24.49 -2.86
N GLY A 451 22.00 -24.66 -4.18
CA GLY A 451 20.82 -24.94 -5.00
C GLY A 451 19.78 -23.83 -5.23
N GLY A 452 20.03 -22.96 -6.22
CA GLY A 452 19.13 -22.71 -7.36
C GLY A 452 17.62 -22.47 -7.20
N GLY A 453 17.09 -22.01 -6.06
CA GLY A 453 15.67 -21.66 -5.93
C GLY A 453 15.24 -20.44 -6.77
N LEU A 454 13.95 -20.32 -7.09
CA LEU A 454 13.35 -19.19 -7.83
C LEU A 454 13.74 -17.83 -7.23
N MET A 455 13.62 -17.70 -5.91
CA MET A 455 14.00 -16.47 -5.22
C MET A 455 15.49 -16.22 -5.40
N SER A 456 16.36 -17.23 -5.27
CA SER A 456 17.80 -17.08 -5.51
C SER A 456 18.12 -16.63 -6.94
N ARG A 457 17.35 -17.06 -7.95
CA ARG A 457 17.48 -16.60 -9.34
C ARG A 457 16.95 -15.17 -9.53
N LEU A 458 15.83 -14.83 -8.90
CA LEU A 458 15.28 -13.47 -8.86
C LEU A 458 16.25 -12.50 -8.18
N PHE A 459 16.79 -12.88 -7.02
CA PHE A 459 17.85 -12.16 -6.31
C PHE A 459 19.08 -12.01 -7.20
N LYS A 460 19.55 -13.08 -7.84
CA LYS A 460 20.71 -13.01 -8.75
C LYS A 460 20.48 -12.01 -9.89
N ARG A 461 19.29 -12.01 -10.50
CA ARG A 461 18.95 -11.09 -11.60
C ARG A 461 18.72 -9.65 -11.14
N LEU A 462 18.09 -9.44 -9.97
CA LEU A 462 17.94 -8.12 -9.34
C LEU A 462 19.29 -7.51 -8.91
N LEU A 463 20.26 -8.35 -8.53
CA LEU A 463 21.59 -7.92 -8.11
C LEU A 463 22.58 -7.78 -9.29
N GLY A 464 22.12 -7.89 -10.55
CA GLY A 464 22.97 -7.72 -11.73
C GLY A 464 23.87 -8.92 -12.07
N GLY A 465 23.56 -10.11 -11.56
CA GLY A 465 24.31 -11.34 -11.78
C GLY A 465 24.03 -12.03 -13.13
N ASP A 466 23.83 -11.26 -14.20
CA ASP A 466 23.87 -11.76 -15.57
C ASP A 466 25.24 -11.42 -16.16
N SER A 467 26.19 -12.34 -15.96
CA SER A 467 27.36 -12.47 -16.82
C SER A 467 27.15 -13.75 -17.62
N SER A 468 27.06 -13.59 -18.94
CA SER A 468 26.94 -14.60 -20.00
C SER A 468 25.54 -15.14 -20.28
#